data_AF-A0A1G5F3B2-F1
#
_entry.id   AF-A0A1G5F3B2-F1
#
_cell.length_a   1.000
_cell.length_b   1.000
_cell.length_c   1.000
_cell.angle_alpha   90.00
_cell.angle_beta   90.00
_cell.angle_gamma   90.00
#
_symmetry.space_group_name_H-M   'P 1'
#
loop_
_entity.id
_entity.type
_entity.pdbx_description
1 polymer ?
#
loop_
_entity_poly.entity_id
_entity_poly.type
_entity_poly.pdbx_seq_one_letter_code
_entity_poly.pdbx_strand_id
1 'polypeptide(L)'
;MNSNDKQQSPEQAGEHLTEETTQAVHLTQGEIHAIQKALLFLKFECEETSSLLYAGSPLINSALSKLREADIHGDFSKQFHSRPSPHAEGFMRDKLERSYSEEHVPHERTEAQLNDIWQSCMFPFPATSYKQDSDPK
;
A
#
# COMPACT_ATOMS: atom_id res chain seq x y z
N MET A 1 11.51 49.07 44.59
CA MET A 1 12.38 49.56 43.50
C MET A 1 13.20 48.39 43.02
N ASN A 2 13.05 48.05 41.74
CA ASN A 2 13.95 47.32 40.83
C ASN A 2 14.55 45.98 41.28
N SER A 3 14.75 44.98 40.44
CA SER A 3 14.44 44.67 39.03
C SER A 3 15.04 43.27 38.82
N ASN A 4 14.44 42.46 37.93
CA ASN A 4 15.12 41.56 36.99
C ASN A 4 16.14 40.51 37.50
N ASP A 5 16.20 39.27 37.02
CA ASP A 5 15.80 38.75 35.72
C ASP A 5 15.32 37.30 35.82
N LYS A 6 14.19 37.05 35.16
CA LYS A 6 13.80 35.73 34.70
C LYS A 6 14.68 35.39 33.49
N GLN A 7 15.51 34.36 33.61
CA GLN A 7 15.91 33.55 32.47
C GLN A 7 15.49 32.11 32.73
N GLN A 8 14.21 31.83 32.50
CA GLN A 8 13.79 30.49 32.11
C GLN A 8 13.87 30.45 30.59
N SER A 9 14.94 29.87 30.07
CA SER A 9 14.96 29.37 28.70
C SER A 9 13.85 28.32 28.57
N PRO A 10 12.92 28.42 27.62
CA PRO A 10 12.16 27.27 27.21
C PRO A 10 13.10 26.39 26.39
N GLU A 11 13.66 25.36 27.04
CA GLU A 11 14.16 24.20 26.30
C GLU A 11 12.97 23.65 25.52
N GLN A 12 12.93 23.98 24.23
CA GLN A 12 12.10 23.30 23.25
C GLN A 12 12.61 21.86 23.20
N ALA A 13 11.99 20.99 24.00
CA ALA A 13 12.00 19.56 23.75
C ALA A 13 11.27 19.37 22.41
N GLY A 14 12.01 19.46 21.31
CA GLY A 14 11.52 19.01 20.02
C GLY A 14 11.19 17.54 20.15
N GLU A 15 9.91 17.20 20.11
CA GLU A 15 9.48 15.81 19.99
C GLU A 15 10.15 15.24 18.75
N HIS A 16 11.06 14.29 18.95
CA HIS A 16 11.73 13.61 17.85
C HIS A 16 10.71 12.67 17.21
N LEU A 17 9.99 13.15 16.20
CA LEU A 17 9.10 12.32 15.40
C LEU A 17 9.92 11.16 14.80
N THR A 18 9.46 9.94 15.05
CA THR A 18 9.98 8.71 14.42
C THR A 18 9.03 8.25 13.32
N GLU A 19 9.46 7.34 12.45
CA GLU A 19 8.59 6.76 11.40
C GLU A 19 7.33 6.08 11.95
N GLU A 20 7.34 5.69 13.23
CA GLU A 20 6.20 5.06 13.91
C GLU A 20 5.28 6.07 14.61
N THR A 21 5.66 7.35 14.65
CA THR A 21 4.87 8.38 15.33
C THR A 21 3.59 8.67 14.54
N THR A 22 2.44 8.50 15.19
CA THR A 22 1.14 8.75 14.56
C THR A 22 0.69 10.19 14.77
N GLN A 23 0.28 10.86 13.69
CA GLN A 23 -0.36 12.18 13.73
C GLN A 23 -1.77 12.11 13.15
N ALA A 24 -2.71 12.82 13.79
CA ALA A 24 -4.07 12.91 13.29
C ALA A 24 -4.14 13.81 12.04
N VAL A 25 -4.81 13.30 10.99
CA VAL A 25 -5.12 14.04 9.76
C VAL A 25 -6.63 13.94 9.53
N HIS A 26 -7.26 15.06 9.19
CA HIS A 26 -8.69 15.10 8.86
C HIS A 26 -8.87 15.10 7.35
N LEU A 27 -9.67 14.16 6.86
CA LEU A 27 -10.04 14.04 5.45
C LEU A 27 -11.56 14.09 5.33
N THR A 28 -12.03 14.78 4.29
CA THR A 28 -13.41 14.68 3.83
C THR A 28 -13.65 13.32 3.16
N GLN A 29 -14.91 12.89 3.07
CA GLN A 29 -15.27 11.65 2.37
C GLN A 29 -14.86 11.69 0.88
N GLY A 30 -14.93 12.86 0.25
CA GLY A 30 -14.47 13.03 -1.13
C GLY A 30 -12.96 12.81 -1.28
N GLU A 31 -12.15 13.29 -0.34
CA GLU A 31 -10.69 13.05 -0.33
C GLU A 31 -10.38 11.57 -0.06
N ILE A 32 -11.10 10.93 0.86
CA ILE A 32 -10.96 9.48 1.10
C ILE A 32 -11.22 8.70 -0.20
N HIS A 33 -12.33 8.99 -0.90
CA HIS A 33 -12.66 8.35 -2.17
C HIS A 33 -11.60 8.60 -3.25
N ALA A 34 -11.12 9.84 -3.36
CA ALA A 34 -10.10 10.20 -4.34
C ALA A 34 -8.79 9.45 -4.09
N ILE A 35 -8.33 9.39 -2.84
CA ILE A 35 -7.08 8.69 -2.47
C ILE A 35 -7.25 7.18 -2.68
N GLN A 36 -8.37 6.58 -2.27
CA GLN A 36 -8.60 5.15 -2.53
C GLN A 36 -8.53 4.83 -4.03
N LYS A 37 -9.18 5.63 -4.88
CA LYS A 37 -9.13 5.45 -6.34
C LYS A 37 -7.72 5.60 -6.89
N ALA A 38 -6.97 6.60 -6.43
CA ALA A 38 -5.59 6.79 -6.83
C ALA A 38 -4.70 5.60 -6.44
N LEU A 39 -4.87 5.06 -5.24
CA LEU A 39 -4.13 3.88 -4.78
C LEU A 39 -4.51 2.62 -5.57
N LEU A 40 -5.79 2.43 -5.89
CA LEU A 40 -6.25 1.32 -6.72
C LEU A 40 -5.74 1.44 -8.16
N PHE A 41 -5.77 2.64 -8.75
CA PHE A 41 -5.18 2.92 -10.06
C PHE A 41 -3.69 2.59 -10.08
N LEU A 42 -2.94 3.10 -9.10
CA LEU A 42 -1.50 2.85 -8.98
C LEU A 42 -1.16 1.37 -8.91
N LYS A 43 -2.05 0.58 -8.29
CA LYS A 43 -1.91 -0.86 -8.12
C LYS A 43 -2.34 -1.67 -9.35
N PHE A 44 -3.48 -1.35 -9.95
CA PHE A 44 -4.15 -2.24 -10.90
C PHE A 44 -4.35 -1.67 -12.30
N GLU A 45 -3.91 -0.43 -12.57
CA GLU A 45 -4.06 0.21 -13.89
C GLU A 45 -2.78 0.92 -14.37
N CYS A 46 -1.93 1.40 -13.45
CA CYS A 46 -0.64 2.01 -13.79
C CYS A 46 0.32 0.97 -14.38
N GLU A 47 0.73 1.13 -15.64
CA GLU A 47 1.45 0.10 -16.39
C GLU A 47 2.93 0.00 -16.03
N GLU A 48 3.53 1.09 -15.54
CA GLU A 48 4.95 1.21 -15.25
C GLU A 48 5.37 0.23 -14.16
N THR A 49 6.36 -0.61 -14.45
CA THR A 49 6.89 -1.64 -13.53
C THR A 49 7.46 -1.02 -12.25
N SER A 50 8.03 0.18 -12.33
CA SER A 50 8.50 0.95 -11.18
C SER A 50 7.42 1.22 -10.13
N SER A 51 6.14 1.23 -10.51
CA SER A 51 5.06 1.43 -9.56
C SER A 51 4.79 0.23 -8.64
N LEU A 52 5.42 -0.93 -8.91
CA LEU A 52 5.40 -2.10 -8.02
C LEU A 52 5.96 -1.77 -6.62
N LEU A 53 6.86 -0.79 -6.51
CA LEU A 53 7.35 -0.29 -5.22
C LEU A 53 6.19 0.20 -4.33
N TYR A 54 5.17 0.81 -4.93
CA TYR A 54 3.98 1.26 -4.23
C TYR A 54 2.95 0.15 -4.14
N ALA A 55 2.80 -0.64 -5.20
CA ALA A 55 1.78 -1.67 -5.23
C ALA A 55 2.03 -2.79 -4.21
N GLY A 56 3.28 -3.20 -3.98
CA GLY A 56 3.64 -4.18 -2.95
C GLY A 56 3.86 -3.58 -1.56
N SER A 57 3.71 -2.26 -1.37
CA SER A 57 4.11 -1.60 -0.12
C SER A 57 3.16 -1.93 1.04
N PRO A 58 3.68 -2.45 2.17
CA PRO A 58 2.88 -2.67 3.38
C PRO A 58 2.27 -1.38 3.94
N LEU A 59 2.97 -0.25 3.81
CA LEU A 59 2.48 1.06 4.29
C LEU A 59 1.32 1.55 3.44
N ILE A 60 1.41 1.40 2.10
CA ILE A 60 0.30 1.75 1.19
C ILE A 60 -0.90 0.82 1.42
N ASN A 61 -0.67 -0.48 1.61
CA ASN A 61 -1.75 -1.41 1.94
C ASN A 61 -2.42 -1.08 3.27
N SER A 62 -1.65 -0.72 4.29
CA SER A 62 -2.16 -0.25 5.58
C SER A 62 -2.99 1.02 5.43
N ALA A 63 -2.49 2.00 4.67
CA ALA A 63 -3.20 3.25 4.40
C ALA A 63 -4.52 2.99 3.65
N LEU A 64 -4.50 2.16 2.61
CA LEU A 64 -5.69 1.77 1.87
C LEU A 64 -6.72 1.05 2.76
N SER A 65 -6.28 0.17 3.68
CA SER A 65 -7.17 -0.47 4.65
C SER A 65 -7.87 0.56 5.54
N LYS A 66 -7.10 1.47 6.15
CA LYS A 66 -7.63 2.53 7.03
C LYS A 66 -8.59 3.46 6.30
N LEU A 67 -8.26 3.85 5.07
CA LEU A 67 -9.13 4.69 4.24
C LEU A 67 -10.44 3.97 3.91
N ARG A 68 -10.41 2.66 3.66
CA ARG A 68 -11.62 1.86 3.43
C ARG A 68 -12.46 1.67 4.68
N GLU A 69 -11.85 1.65 5.86
CA GLU A 69 -12.56 1.62 7.14
C GLU A 69 -13.24 2.95 7.47
N ALA A 70 -12.59 4.08 7.13
CA ALA A 70 -13.11 5.43 7.37
C ALA A 70 -14.16 5.90 6.35
N ASP A 71 -14.33 5.16 5.26
CA ASP A 71 -15.27 5.46 4.19
C ASP A 71 -16.71 5.10 4.58
N ILE A 72 -17.66 6.01 4.35
CA ILE A 72 -19.09 5.77 4.55
C ILE A 72 -19.64 4.59 3.75
N HIS A 73 -18.98 4.22 2.65
CA HIS A 73 -19.29 3.06 1.81
C HIS A 73 -18.28 1.92 1.97
N GLY A 74 -17.49 1.95 3.04
CA GLY A 74 -16.41 1.01 3.32
C GLY A 74 -16.85 -0.45 3.29
N ASP A 75 -18.04 -0.76 3.83
CA ASP A 75 -18.57 -2.13 3.85
C ASP A 75 -18.86 -2.67 2.44
N PHE A 76 -19.41 -1.84 1.57
CA PHE A 76 -19.61 -2.20 0.17
C PHE A 76 -18.28 -2.44 -0.54
N SER A 77 -17.30 -1.55 -0.35
CA SER A 77 -15.94 -1.71 -0.88
C SER A 77 -15.24 -2.98 -0.35
N LYS A 78 -15.45 -3.32 0.93
CA LYS A 78 -14.99 -4.58 1.55
C LYS A 78 -15.61 -5.82 0.93
N GLN A 79 -16.93 -5.79 0.71
CA GLN A 79 -17.63 -6.89 0.06
C GLN A 79 -17.28 -7.04 -1.43
N PHE A 80 -17.02 -5.93 -2.12
CA PHE A 80 -16.60 -5.97 -3.52
C PHE A 80 -15.19 -6.58 -3.65
N HIS A 81 -14.23 -6.07 -2.89
CA HIS A 81 -12.84 -6.56 -2.95
C HIS A 81 -12.64 -7.92 -2.28
N SER A 82 -13.61 -8.48 -1.55
CA SER A 82 -13.49 -9.85 -1.01
C SER A 82 -13.64 -10.93 -2.08
N ARG A 83 -13.98 -10.56 -3.31
CA ARG A 83 -14.13 -11.46 -4.45
C ARG A 83 -12.87 -11.46 -5.29
N PRO A 84 -12.49 -12.61 -5.89
CA PRO A 84 -11.40 -12.65 -6.87
C PRO A 84 -11.64 -11.69 -8.03
N SER A 85 -10.55 -11.18 -8.60
CA SER A 85 -10.58 -10.27 -9.75
C SER A 85 -9.64 -10.81 -10.83
N PRO A 86 -10.14 -11.61 -11.78
CA PRO A 86 -9.31 -12.19 -12.84
C PRO A 86 -8.56 -11.13 -13.67
N HIS A 87 -9.18 -9.96 -13.84
CA HIS A 87 -8.54 -8.83 -14.51
C HIS A 87 -7.34 -8.30 -13.72
N ALA A 88 -7.51 -8.01 -12.42
CA ALA A 88 -6.43 -7.52 -11.57
C ALA A 88 -5.31 -8.57 -11.42
N GLU A 89 -5.67 -9.84 -11.33
CA GLU A 89 -4.72 -10.95 -11.24
C GLU A 89 -3.87 -11.05 -12.52
N GLY A 90 -4.51 -11.05 -13.70
CA GLY A 90 -3.79 -11.06 -14.97
C GLY A 90 -2.87 -9.86 -15.13
N PHE A 91 -3.41 -8.64 -14.89
CA PHE A 91 -2.64 -7.41 -14.96
C PHE A 91 -1.40 -7.43 -14.06
N MET A 92 -1.58 -7.80 -12.79
CA MET A 92 -0.48 -7.78 -11.82
C MET A 92 0.56 -8.87 -12.13
N ARG A 93 0.11 -10.04 -12.60
CA ARG A 93 1.01 -11.12 -13.01
C ARG A 93 1.89 -10.70 -14.17
N ASP A 94 1.30 -10.20 -15.24
CA ASP A 94 2.03 -9.71 -16.42
C ASP A 94 3.00 -8.61 -16.04
N LYS A 95 2.61 -7.73 -15.12
CA LYS A 95 3.47 -6.65 -14.62
C LYS A 95 4.66 -7.14 -13.80
N LEU A 96 4.45 -8.10 -12.89
CA LEU A 96 5.53 -8.71 -12.12
C LEU A 96 6.51 -9.45 -13.02
N GLU A 97 6.01 -10.22 -13.99
CA GLU A 97 6.84 -10.93 -14.97
C GLU A 97 7.68 -9.97 -15.81
N ARG A 98 7.09 -8.88 -16.32
CA ARG A 98 7.83 -7.80 -17.00
C ARG A 98 8.93 -7.23 -16.09
N SER A 99 8.58 -6.87 -14.86
CA SER A 99 9.56 -6.33 -13.90
C SER A 99 10.74 -7.27 -13.66
N TYR A 100 10.49 -8.58 -13.53
CA TYR A 100 11.57 -9.56 -13.34
C TYR A 100 12.45 -9.70 -14.59
N SER A 101 11.86 -9.60 -15.79
CA SER A 101 12.62 -9.62 -17.05
C SER A 101 13.47 -8.37 -17.29
N GLU A 102 13.08 -7.24 -16.70
CA GLU A 102 13.78 -5.95 -16.80
C GLU A 102 14.97 -5.84 -15.83
N GLU A 103 15.12 -6.78 -14.89
CA GLU A 103 16.23 -6.79 -13.94
C GLU A 103 17.57 -7.01 -14.64
N HIS A 104 18.52 -6.09 -14.44
CA HIS A 104 19.88 -6.23 -14.96
C HIS A 104 20.63 -7.45 -14.41
N VAL A 105 20.29 -7.88 -13.20
CA VAL A 105 20.81 -9.09 -12.55
C VAL A 105 19.60 -9.90 -12.09
N PRO A 106 19.38 -11.13 -12.62
CA PRO A 106 18.28 -11.96 -12.18
C PRO A 106 18.39 -12.27 -10.69
N HIS A 107 17.36 -11.93 -9.91
CA HIS A 107 17.27 -12.35 -8.52
C HIS A 107 16.43 -13.63 -8.43
N GLU A 108 17.08 -14.72 -8.02
CA GLU A 108 16.36 -15.92 -7.62
C GLU A 108 15.50 -15.60 -6.40
N ARG A 109 14.21 -15.86 -6.53
CA ARG A 109 13.22 -15.70 -5.46
C ARG A 109 12.69 -17.06 -5.09
N THR A 110 12.60 -17.33 -3.80
CA THR A 110 11.92 -18.52 -3.30
C THR A 110 10.43 -18.43 -3.59
N GLU A 111 9.74 -19.57 -3.60
CA GLU A 111 8.29 -19.59 -3.76
C GLU A 111 7.58 -18.77 -2.68
N ALA A 112 8.07 -18.81 -1.44
CA ALA A 112 7.55 -17.99 -0.34
C ALA A 112 7.68 -16.50 -0.64
N GLN A 113 8.85 -16.04 -1.11
CA GLN A 113 9.06 -14.63 -1.47
C GLN A 113 8.15 -14.18 -2.62
N LEU A 114 7.97 -15.03 -3.63
CA LEU A 114 7.06 -14.75 -4.74
C LEU A 114 5.61 -14.62 -4.27
N ASN A 115 5.17 -15.51 -3.38
CA ASN A 115 3.83 -15.45 -2.79
C ASN A 115 3.65 -14.21 -1.90
N ASP A 116 4.66 -13.82 -1.12
CA ASP A 116 4.59 -12.63 -0.26
C ASP A 116 4.46 -11.34 -1.10
N ILE A 117 5.26 -11.23 -2.17
CA ILE A 117 5.18 -10.12 -3.14
C ILE A 117 3.79 -10.12 -3.78
N TRP A 118 3.33 -11.27 -4.25
CA TRP A 118 2.03 -11.42 -4.90
C TRP A 118 0.88 -10.99 -4.00
N GLN A 119 0.82 -11.49 -2.77
CA GLN A 119 -0.23 -11.13 -1.81
C GLN A 119 -0.21 -9.63 -1.47
N SER A 120 0.99 -9.06 -1.30
CA SER A 120 1.14 -7.62 -1.02
C SER A 120 0.66 -6.77 -2.20
N CYS A 121 1.03 -7.15 -3.43
CA CYS A 121 0.61 -6.47 -4.64
C CYS A 121 -0.89 -6.58 -4.89
N MET A 122 -1.49 -7.75 -4.61
CA MET A 122 -2.90 -8.03 -4.89
C MET A 122 -3.89 -7.49 -3.88
N PHE A 123 -3.46 -7.09 -2.68
CA PHE A 123 -4.32 -6.39 -1.73
C PHE A 123 -5.04 -5.22 -2.43
N PRO A 124 -6.35 -4.98 -2.26
CA PRO A 124 -7.26 -5.61 -1.31
C PRO A 124 -8.00 -6.85 -1.83
N PHE A 125 -7.70 -7.32 -3.04
CA PHE A 125 -8.30 -8.54 -3.59
C PHE A 125 -7.68 -9.79 -2.94
N PRO A 126 -8.45 -10.89 -2.80
CA PRO A 126 -7.90 -12.16 -2.36
C PRO A 126 -6.90 -12.70 -3.39
N ALA A 127 -5.82 -13.30 -2.91
CA ALA A 127 -4.77 -13.90 -3.72
C ALA A 127 -4.36 -15.25 -3.11
N THR A 128 -4.57 -16.35 -3.84
CA THR A 128 -4.32 -17.72 -3.36
C THR A 128 -2.85 -18.12 -3.52
N SER A 129 -2.33 -18.17 -4.74
CA SER A 129 -0.92 -18.47 -5.01
C SER A 129 -0.42 -17.69 -6.23
N TYR A 130 0.88 -17.34 -6.21
CA TYR A 130 1.52 -16.68 -7.34
C TYR A 130 1.64 -17.62 -8.54
N LYS A 131 2.06 -18.87 -8.33
CA LYS A 131 2.03 -19.91 -9.36
C LYS A 131 0.85 -20.84 -9.06
N GLN A 132 -0.12 -20.89 -9.98
CA GLN A 132 -1.06 -22.01 -9.99
C GLN A 132 -0.36 -23.14 -10.72
N ASP A 133 -0.38 -24.34 -10.14
CA ASP A 133 -0.02 -25.54 -10.88
C ASP A 133 -0.88 -25.55 -12.14
N SER A 134 -0.23 -25.50 -13.31
CA SER A 134 -0.91 -25.72 -14.56
C SER A 134 -1.55 -27.09 -14.50
N ASP A 135 -2.88 -27.14 -14.43
CA ASP A 135 -3.66 -28.38 -14.49
C ASP A 135 -3.09 -29.24 -15.64
N PRO A 136 -2.69 -30.50 -15.39
CA PRO A 136 -2.29 -31.37 -16.47
C PRO A 136 -3.51 -31.57 -17.38
N LYS A 137 -3.39 -31.06 -18.62
CA LYS A 137 -4.34 -31.37 -19.70
C LYS A 137 -4.32 -32.87 -20.03
#